data_AF-A0A3D4CVA3-F1
#
_entry.id   AF-A0A3D4CVA3-F1
#
_cell.length_a   1.000
_cell.length_b   1.000
_cell.length_c   1.000
_cell.angle_alpha   90.00
_cell.angle_beta   90.00
_cell.angle_gamma   90.00
#
_symmetry.space_group_name_H-M   'P 1'
#
loop_
_entity.id
_entity.type
_entity.pdbx_description
1 polymer ?
#
loop_
_entity_poly.entity_id
_entity_poly.type
_entity_poly.pdbx_seq_one_letter_code
_entity_poly.pdbx_strand_id
1 'polypeptide(L)'
;MYRSGEPDPEFFERLWRATYRRAKRPVEGVLVTEDAAASLAQEIFENLLDRFKSRPSDAEFSAEALEAAHDHSRHNVSTGRREQEDPQLWHDPEDTRYERNLDLDRLKKKEKGGFSDREWNDLDPILRPFGFHLLLRKGLGNQDAEDVYLETFAELARERAKDGKAPIEAIVVFEEVIPLFSKMVQFRAIDWRRRQGALKNQPNTQSSFEDLTEREEGAMQFEDESADPGRDLGSLSFDEIYRQCGEILTECQWHLIFTVYVAQSATLGELCEDPEILGKLGLQTSHSVSKKRRILNEALEEALAKLQKCLLS
;
A
#
# COMPACT_ATOMS: atom_id res chain seq x y z
N MET A 1 31.39 22.95 8.73
CA MET A 1 31.58 21.92 9.79
C MET A 1 30.30 21.91 10.60
N TYR A 2 29.37 21.01 10.28
CA TYR A 2 28.25 20.73 11.16
C TYR A 2 28.76 19.98 12.38
N ARG A 3 28.20 20.26 13.56
CA ARG A 3 28.54 19.50 14.77
C ARG A 3 27.82 18.14 14.69
N SER A 4 28.53 17.07 15.04
CA SER A 4 27.92 15.75 15.20
C SER A 4 26.79 15.81 16.23
N GLY A 5 25.54 15.79 15.76
CA GLY A 5 24.33 15.95 16.57
C GLY A 5 23.41 17.10 16.16
N GLU A 6 23.86 18.05 15.33
CA GLU A 6 22.96 19.01 14.69
C GLU A 6 22.07 18.27 13.65
N PRO A 7 20.79 18.65 13.49
CA PRO A 7 19.94 18.07 12.45
C PRO A 7 20.48 18.44 11.08
N ASP A 8 20.58 17.47 10.16
CA ASP A 8 20.87 17.77 8.76
C ASP A 8 19.68 18.54 8.17
N PRO A 9 19.84 19.83 7.82
CA PRO A 9 18.72 20.64 7.32
C PRO A 9 18.14 20.07 6.02
N GLU A 10 18.96 19.41 5.20
CA GLU A 10 18.49 18.82 3.96
C GLU A 10 17.60 17.60 4.25
N PHE A 11 18.02 16.65 5.09
CA PHE A 11 17.18 15.53 5.52
C PHE A 11 15.81 15.99 6.05
N PHE A 12 15.78 17.00 6.93
CA PHE A 12 14.50 17.50 7.46
C PHE A 12 13.63 18.16 6.38
N GLU A 13 14.20 18.94 5.46
CA GLU A 13 13.44 19.50 4.33
C GLU A 13 12.91 18.40 3.38
N ARG A 14 13.69 17.33 3.17
CA ARG A 14 13.33 16.21 2.30
C ARG A 14 12.20 15.38 2.92
N LEU A 15 12.31 15.04 4.20
CA LEU A 15 11.24 14.37 4.94
C LEU A 15 9.99 15.23 5.02
N TRP A 16 10.14 16.53 5.27
CA TRP A 16 9.03 17.48 5.27
C TRP A 16 8.23 17.43 3.96
N ARG A 17 8.91 17.50 2.83
CA ARG A 17 8.29 17.40 1.49
C ARG A 17 7.59 16.04 1.30
N ALA A 18 8.15 14.94 1.81
CA ALA A 18 7.54 13.62 1.74
C ALA A 18 6.27 13.50 2.61
N THR A 19 6.34 13.94 3.87
CA THR A 19 5.22 14.04 4.82
C THR A 19 4.11 14.95 4.28
N TYR A 20 4.44 16.12 3.75
CA TYR A 20 3.47 17.01 3.08
C TYR A 20 2.78 16.33 1.89
N ARG A 21 3.54 15.67 1.00
CA ARG A 21 2.95 14.93 -0.14
C ARG A 21 2.02 13.82 0.33
N ARG A 22 2.40 13.09 1.39
CA ARG A 22 1.61 12.01 2.00
C ARG A 22 0.33 12.55 2.64
N ALA A 23 0.41 13.67 3.36
CA ALA A 23 -0.73 14.37 3.95
C ALA A 23 -1.68 14.95 2.88
N LYS A 24 -1.13 15.45 1.76
CA LYS A 24 -1.90 16.00 0.62
C LYS A 24 -2.70 14.94 -0.12
N ARG A 25 -2.15 13.72 -0.23
CA ARG A 25 -2.76 12.56 -0.90
C ARG A 25 -2.75 11.33 0.03
N PRO A 26 -3.66 11.27 1.03
CA PRO A 26 -3.75 10.16 1.99
C PRO A 26 -3.91 8.80 1.33
N VAL A 27 -4.76 8.75 0.30
CA VAL A 27 -5.10 7.59 -0.53
C VAL A 27 -5.41 8.07 -1.95
N GLU A 28 -5.38 7.15 -2.92
CA GLU A 28 -5.75 7.44 -4.30
C GLU A 28 -7.24 7.81 -4.39
N GLY A 29 -7.56 8.96 -5.00
CA GLY A 29 -8.92 9.54 -5.02
C GLY A 29 -9.16 10.65 -3.99
N VAL A 30 -8.22 10.90 -3.06
CA VAL A 30 -8.29 12.05 -2.14
C VAL A 30 -7.23 13.09 -2.46
N LEU A 31 -7.64 14.36 -2.43
CA LEU A 31 -6.78 15.53 -2.55
C LEU A 31 -7.21 16.61 -1.54
N VAL A 32 -6.48 16.73 -0.43
CA VAL A 32 -6.73 17.81 0.55
C VAL A 32 -6.05 19.11 0.12
N THR A 33 -6.52 20.23 0.69
CA THR A 33 -5.97 21.57 0.40
C THR A 33 -4.52 21.72 0.84
N GLU A 34 -3.79 22.61 0.17
CA GLU A 34 -2.35 22.80 0.44
C GLU A 34 -2.09 23.29 1.87
N ASP A 35 -2.92 24.21 2.37
CA ASP A 35 -2.83 24.73 3.73
C ASP A 35 -3.08 23.64 4.78
N ALA A 36 -4.08 22.78 4.57
CA ALA A 36 -4.37 21.67 5.48
C ALA A 36 -3.23 20.63 5.51
N ALA A 37 -2.67 20.29 4.34
CA ALA A 37 -1.53 19.38 4.25
C ALA A 37 -0.26 19.97 4.90
N ALA A 38 0.00 21.26 4.73
CA ALA A 38 1.13 21.95 5.34
C ALA A 38 0.98 22.07 6.87
N SER A 39 -0.22 22.40 7.34
CA SER A 39 -0.51 22.51 8.78
C SER A 39 -0.39 21.16 9.48
N LEU A 40 -0.91 20.09 8.86
CA LEU A 40 -0.78 18.73 9.40
C LEU A 40 0.68 18.25 9.40
N ALA A 41 1.45 18.54 8.35
CA ALA A 41 2.88 18.23 8.34
C ALA A 41 3.62 18.96 9.48
N GLN A 42 3.25 20.24 9.77
CA GLN A 42 3.84 21.03 10.85
C GLN A 42 3.57 20.39 12.21
N GLU A 43 2.30 20.09 12.47
CA GLU A 43 1.85 19.44 13.70
C GLU A 43 2.56 18.09 13.93
N ILE A 44 2.73 17.28 12.87
CA ILE A 44 3.45 16.00 12.96
C ILE A 44 4.91 16.22 13.36
N PHE A 45 5.61 17.14 12.70
CA PHE A 45 7.02 17.41 12.99
C PHE A 45 7.22 17.97 14.41
N GLU A 46 6.38 18.92 14.83
CA GLU A 46 6.43 19.49 16.18
C GLU A 46 6.17 18.40 17.24
N ASN A 47 5.12 17.59 17.07
CA ASN A 47 4.80 16.50 17.99
C ASN A 47 5.90 15.42 18.08
N LEU A 48 6.57 15.08 16.97
CA LEU A 48 7.66 14.12 16.97
C LEU A 48 8.92 14.71 17.62
N LEU A 49 9.28 15.96 17.30
CA LEU A 49 10.42 16.66 17.93
C LEU A 49 10.25 16.79 19.45
N ASP A 50 9.03 17.08 19.93
CA ASP A 50 8.72 17.13 21.38
C ASP A 50 8.73 15.75 22.04
N ARG A 51 8.32 14.70 21.32
CA ARG A 51 8.31 13.30 21.82
C ARG A 51 9.73 12.77 22.04
N PHE A 52 10.65 13.04 21.11
CA PHE A 52 11.98 12.46 21.10
C PHE A 52 12.97 13.21 22.00
N LYS A 53 12.98 12.87 23.30
CA LYS A 53 13.94 13.36 24.31
C LYS A 53 15.42 13.13 23.95
N SER A 54 15.69 12.17 23.08
CA SER A 54 16.97 11.91 22.43
C SER A 54 16.70 11.55 20.97
N ARG A 55 17.52 12.05 20.03
CA ARG A 55 17.32 11.83 18.59
C ARG A 55 17.23 10.32 18.28
N PRO A 56 16.11 9.83 17.71
CA PRO A 56 16.00 8.47 17.18
C PRO A 56 16.83 8.35 15.90
N SER A 57 16.88 7.16 15.30
CA SER A 57 17.49 7.04 13.97
C SER A 57 16.70 7.86 12.94
N ASP A 58 17.39 8.34 11.89
CA ASP A 58 16.72 9.07 10.80
C ASP A 58 15.64 8.22 10.12
N ALA A 59 15.82 6.89 10.12
CA ALA A 59 14.88 5.93 9.57
C ALA A 59 13.60 5.81 10.40
N GLU A 60 13.74 5.69 11.72
CA GLU A 60 12.64 5.64 12.69
C GLU A 60 11.82 6.94 12.68
N PHE A 61 12.50 8.10 12.71
CA PHE A 61 11.83 9.40 12.59
C PHE A 61 11.09 9.54 11.25
N SER A 62 11.68 9.08 10.15
CA SER A 62 11.04 9.10 8.83
C SER A 62 9.81 8.20 8.76
N ALA A 63 9.88 7.01 9.34
CA ALA A 63 8.77 6.06 9.37
C ALA A 63 7.61 6.61 10.21
N GLU A 64 7.86 7.07 11.44
CA GLU A 64 6.82 7.68 12.29
C GLU A 64 6.19 8.92 11.62
N ALA A 65 6.99 9.79 10.97
CA ALA A 65 6.46 10.96 10.29
C ALA A 65 5.59 10.63 9.07
N LEU A 66 5.90 9.57 8.31
CA LEU A 66 5.12 9.14 7.16
C LEU A 66 3.87 8.33 7.56
N GLU A 67 3.97 7.51 8.61
CA GLU A 67 2.84 6.79 9.21
C GLU A 67 1.83 7.77 9.82
N ALA A 68 2.30 8.70 10.66
CA ALA A 68 1.47 9.77 11.21
C ALA A 68 0.82 10.62 10.11
N ALA A 69 1.55 10.96 9.04
CA ALA A 69 0.98 11.69 7.91
C ALA A 69 -0.13 10.91 7.22
N HIS A 70 0.05 9.60 6.99
CA HIS A 70 -0.96 8.75 6.38
C HIS A 70 -2.20 8.62 7.25
N ASP A 71 -2.04 8.31 8.53
CA ASP A 71 -3.16 8.04 9.43
C ASP A 71 -3.90 9.31 9.81
N HIS A 72 -3.20 10.39 10.19
CA HIS A 72 -3.86 11.64 10.58
C HIS A 72 -4.59 12.26 9.38
N SER A 73 -4.02 12.25 8.17
CA SER A 73 -4.72 12.81 6.99
C SER A 73 -5.99 12.03 6.64
N ARG A 74 -5.97 10.69 6.72
CA ARG A 74 -7.18 9.86 6.55
C ARG A 74 -8.24 10.16 7.61
N HIS A 75 -7.85 10.26 8.89
CA HIS A 75 -8.79 10.55 9.97
C HIS A 75 -9.33 11.99 9.89
N ASN A 76 -8.53 12.96 9.46
CA ASN A 76 -8.97 14.33 9.21
C ASN A 76 -9.97 14.40 8.04
N VAL A 77 -9.72 13.65 6.95
CA VAL A 77 -10.68 13.52 5.83
C VAL A 77 -11.99 12.90 6.29
N SER A 78 -11.93 11.79 7.04
CA SER A 78 -13.10 11.12 7.62
C SER A 78 -13.90 12.05 8.55
N THR A 79 -13.20 12.83 9.39
CA THR A 79 -13.82 13.78 10.34
C THR A 79 -14.45 14.96 9.62
N GLY A 80 -13.75 15.59 8.67
CA GLY A 80 -14.29 16.74 7.92
C GLY A 80 -15.54 16.39 7.10
N ARG A 81 -15.58 15.20 6.49
CA ARG A 81 -16.77 14.67 5.78
C ARG A 81 -17.98 14.50 6.71
N ARG A 82 -17.75 14.08 7.96
CA ARG A 82 -18.80 13.97 9.00
C ARG A 82 -19.29 15.32 9.50
N GLU A 83 -18.38 16.26 9.74
CA GLU A 83 -18.70 17.58 10.29
C GLU A 83 -19.43 18.48 9.28
N GLN A 84 -19.16 18.31 7.99
CA GLN A 84 -19.79 19.08 6.90
C GLN A 84 -20.93 18.33 6.20
N GLU A 85 -21.21 17.08 6.58
CA GLU A 85 -22.20 16.18 5.95
C GLU A 85 -22.02 16.01 4.42
N ASP A 86 -20.79 16.15 3.92
CA ASP A 86 -20.43 16.02 2.49
C ASP A 86 -19.43 14.88 2.24
N PRO A 87 -19.87 13.73 1.69
CA PRO A 87 -18.97 12.65 1.29
C PRO A 87 -17.97 13.00 0.18
N GLN A 88 -18.22 14.06 -0.61
CA GLN A 88 -17.31 14.52 -1.67
C GLN A 88 -16.20 15.45 -1.17
N LEU A 89 -16.21 15.87 0.10
CA LEU A 89 -15.21 16.78 0.63
C LEU A 89 -13.80 16.17 0.42
N TRP A 90 -12.93 16.92 -0.27
CA TRP A 90 -11.59 16.50 -0.67
C TRP A 90 -11.51 15.28 -1.62
N HIS A 91 -12.60 14.93 -2.32
CA HIS A 91 -12.53 14.05 -3.49
C HIS A 91 -11.63 14.69 -4.57
N ASP A 92 -10.76 13.90 -5.19
CA ASP A 92 -9.88 14.37 -6.24
C ASP A 92 -10.67 14.60 -7.55
N PRO A 93 -10.73 15.84 -8.09
CA PRO A 93 -11.44 16.11 -9.34
C PRO A 93 -10.83 15.40 -10.56
N GLU A 94 -9.61 14.88 -10.48
CA GLU A 94 -9.00 14.04 -11.52
C GLU A 94 -9.38 12.54 -11.39
N ASP A 95 -9.95 12.11 -10.27
CA ASP A 95 -10.40 10.73 -10.09
C ASP A 95 -11.76 10.49 -10.75
N THR A 96 -11.71 9.69 -11.82
CA THR A 96 -12.84 9.35 -12.70
C THR A 96 -13.23 7.88 -12.59
N ARG A 97 -12.70 7.14 -11.60
CA ARG A 97 -12.98 5.71 -11.37
C ARG A 97 -14.45 5.44 -11.04
N TYR A 98 -15.15 6.44 -10.50
CA TYR A 98 -16.58 6.45 -10.19
C TYR A 98 -17.07 7.92 -10.12
N GLU A 99 -18.39 8.14 -10.19
CA GLU A 99 -18.96 9.51 -10.29
C GLU A 99 -18.87 10.30 -8.98
N ARG A 100 -19.06 9.64 -7.83
CA ARG A 100 -19.10 10.27 -6.51
C ARG A 100 -18.77 9.28 -5.39
N ASN A 101 -18.18 9.76 -4.30
CA ASN A 101 -18.08 9.00 -3.05
C ASN A 101 -19.47 8.66 -2.49
N LEU A 102 -19.61 7.49 -1.86
CA LEU A 102 -20.79 7.14 -1.08
C LEU A 102 -20.63 7.53 0.39
N ASP A 103 -21.74 7.61 1.12
CA ASP A 103 -21.72 7.79 2.57
C ASP A 103 -21.19 6.52 3.26
N LEU A 104 -19.91 6.57 3.63
CA LEU A 104 -19.21 5.48 4.30
C LEU A 104 -19.80 5.15 5.69
N ASP A 105 -20.35 6.13 6.41
CA ASP A 105 -20.92 5.86 7.74
C ASP A 105 -22.27 5.17 7.62
N ARG A 106 -23.06 5.49 6.59
CA ARG A 106 -24.25 4.71 6.23
C ARG A 106 -23.92 3.31 5.75
N LEU A 107 -22.85 3.11 4.97
CA LEU A 107 -22.36 1.77 4.61
C LEU A 107 -21.95 0.94 5.85
N LYS A 108 -21.31 1.58 6.84
CA LYS A 108 -20.91 0.95 8.12
C LYS A 108 -22.05 0.81 9.14
N LYS A 109 -23.20 1.45 8.92
CA LYS A 109 -24.27 1.49 9.90
C LYS A 109 -24.94 0.11 10.02
N LYS A 110 -24.67 -0.55 11.15
CA LYS A 110 -25.28 -1.84 11.50
C LYS A 110 -26.68 -1.64 12.07
N GLU A 111 -27.66 -2.32 11.47
CA GLU A 111 -29.06 -2.35 11.92
C GLU A 111 -29.40 -3.73 12.51
N LYS A 112 -30.66 -3.94 12.93
CA LYS A 112 -31.15 -5.21 13.51
C LYS A 112 -31.30 -6.29 12.42
N GLY A 113 -30.18 -6.78 11.93
CA GLY A 113 -30.08 -7.78 10.86
C GLY A 113 -28.72 -7.83 10.18
N GLY A 114 -27.84 -6.84 10.39
CA GLY A 114 -26.56 -6.70 9.71
C GLY A 114 -26.43 -5.32 9.07
N PHE A 115 -25.77 -5.25 7.92
CA PHE A 115 -25.65 -4.03 7.12
C PHE A 115 -26.76 -4.04 6.05
N SER A 116 -27.68 -3.08 6.13
CA SER A 116 -28.91 -3.04 5.33
C SER A 116 -29.27 -1.66 4.77
N ASP A 117 -28.40 -0.66 4.94
CA ASP A 117 -28.63 0.68 4.39
C ASP A 117 -28.69 0.63 2.85
N ARG A 118 -29.58 1.42 2.25
CA ARG A 118 -29.74 1.54 0.80
C ARG A 118 -28.44 1.88 0.07
N GLU A 119 -27.49 2.54 0.72
CA GLU A 119 -26.18 2.92 0.17
C GLU A 119 -25.42 1.70 -0.41
N TRP A 120 -25.64 0.50 0.11
CA TRP A 120 -25.07 -0.74 -0.43
C TRP A 120 -25.50 -1.07 -1.87
N ASN A 121 -26.68 -0.61 -2.31
CA ASN A 121 -27.12 -0.81 -3.69
C ASN A 121 -26.33 0.07 -4.68
N ASP A 122 -25.86 1.23 -4.23
CA ASP A 122 -25.07 2.16 -5.04
C ASP A 122 -23.57 1.76 -5.04
N LEU A 123 -23.15 0.89 -4.11
CA LEU A 123 -21.78 0.36 -4.04
C LEU A 123 -21.51 -0.76 -5.07
N ASP A 124 -22.49 -1.60 -5.42
CA ASP A 124 -22.31 -2.66 -6.42
C ASP A 124 -21.91 -2.10 -7.80
N PRO A 125 -22.58 -1.07 -8.37
CA PRO A 125 -22.16 -0.45 -9.63
C PRO A 125 -20.73 0.11 -9.62
N ILE A 126 -20.22 0.55 -8.45
CA ILE A 126 -18.86 1.05 -8.30
C ILE A 126 -17.86 -0.11 -8.27
N LEU A 127 -18.12 -1.18 -7.51
CA LEU A 127 -17.17 -2.29 -7.32
C LEU A 127 -17.18 -3.32 -8.46
N ARG A 128 -18.32 -3.52 -9.11
CA ARG A 128 -18.54 -4.54 -10.15
C ARG A 128 -17.54 -4.44 -11.32
N PRO A 129 -17.22 -3.27 -11.91
CA PRO A 129 -16.23 -3.16 -12.98
C PRO A 129 -14.83 -3.65 -12.56
N PHE A 130 -14.36 -3.27 -11.36
CA PHE A 130 -13.05 -3.68 -10.84
C PHE A 130 -13.00 -5.17 -10.52
N GLY A 131 -14.03 -5.68 -9.84
CA GLY A 131 -14.15 -7.10 -9.50
C GLY A 131 -14.15 -7.99 -10.75
N PHE A 132 -15.02 -7.71 -11.72
CA PHE A 132 -15.09 -8.49 -12.96
C PHE A 132 -13.81 -8.40 -13.79
N HIS A 133 -13.18 -7.22 -13.91
CA HIS A 133 -11.91 -7.09 -14.61
C HIS A 133 -10.84 -8.03 -14.02
N LEU A 134 -10.75 -8.09 -12.69
CA LEU A 134 -9.80 -8.98 -12.00
C LEU A 134 -10.15 -10.47 -12.19
N LEU A 135 -11.42 -10.86 -12.05
CA LEU A 135 -11.86 -12.26 -12.17
C LEU A 135 -11.69 -12.80 -13.60
N LEU A 136 -12.07 -12.01 -14.62
CA LEU A 136 -11.89 -12.37 -16.02
C LEU A 136 -10.40 -12.43 -16.41
N ARG A 137 -9.57 -11.51 -15.90
CA ARG A 137 -8.10 -11.58 -16.07
C ARG A 137 -7.48 -12.80 -15.39
N LYS A 138 -8.08 -13.29 -14.29
CA LYS A 138 -7.73 -14.59 -13.66
C LYS A 138 -8.42 -15.79 -14.35
N GLY A 139 -9.09 -15.61 -15.47
CA GLY A 139 -9.60 -16.67 -16.34
C GLY A 139 -10.80 -17.43 -15.78
N LEU A 140 -11.62 -16.79 -14.94
CA LEU A 140 -12.94 -17.34 -14.56
C LEU A 140 -13.94 -17.10 -15.70
N GLY A 141 -14.87 -18.04 -15.89
CA GLY A 141 -16.01 -17.83 -16.80
C GLY A 141 -17.00 -16.82 -16.23
N ASN A 142 -17.86 -16.23 -17.08
CA ASN A 142 -18.79 -15.16 -16.65
C ASN A 142 -19.72 -15.59 -15.49
N GLN A 143 -20.15 -16.85 -15.44
CA GLN A 143 -21.01 -17.38 -14.37
C GLN A 143 -20.22 -17.53 -13.06
N ASP A 144 -19.06 -18.21 -13.10
CA ASP A 144 -18.17 -18.34 -11.93
C ASP A 144 -17.71 -16.97 -11.40
N ALA A 145 -17.50 -16.01 -12.31
CA ALA A 145 -17.12 -14.64 -11.95
C ALA A 145 -18.26 -13.91 -11.21
N GLU A 146 -19.52 -14.05 -11.62
CA GLU A 146 -20.67 -13.50 -10.88
C GLU A 146 -20.80 -14.13 -9.50
N ASP A 147 -20.72 -15.47 -9.39
CA ASP A 147 -20.83 -16.17 -8.10
C ASP A 147 -19.70 -15.76 -7.14
N VAL A 148 -18.44 -15.76 -7.61
CA VAL A 148 -17.28 -15.33 -6.80
C VAL A 148 -17.37 -13.84 -6.44
N TYR A 149 -17.83 -12.99 -7.36
CA TYR A 149 -18.05 -11.58 -7.10
C TYR A 149 -19.11 -11.36 -6.01
N LEU A 150 -20.29 -11.98 -6.13
CA LEU A 150 -21.39 -11.85 -5.17
C LEU A 150 -21.02 -12.41 -3.79
N GLU A 151 -20.32 -13.56 -3.74
CA GLU A 151 -19.77 -14.08 -2.48
C GLU A 151 -18.82 -13.08 -1.80
N THR A 152 -17.96 -12.42 -2.58
CA THR A 152 -16.97 -11.46 -2.06
C THR A 152 -17.64 -10.16 -1.64
N PHE A 153 -18.64 -9.68 -2.39
CA PHE A 153 -19.40 -8.48 -2.07
C PHE A 153 -20.18 -8.67 -0.76
N ALA A 154 -20.85 -9.82 -0.59
CA ALA A 154 -21.49 -10.19 0.67
C ALA A 154 -20.48 -10.37 1.83
N GLU A 155 -19.21 -10.67 1.54
CA GLU A 155 -18.17 -10.78 2.56
C GLU A 155 -17.68 -9.42 3.09
N LEU A 156 -17.83 -8.32 2.34
CA LEU A 156 -17.54 -6.96 2.86
C LEU A 156 -18.38 -6.60 4.09
N ALA A 157 -19.61 -7.12 4.15
CA ALA A 157 -20.59 -6.94 5.23
C ALA A 157 -20.59 -8.11 6.23
N ARG A 158 -19.75 -9.14 6.06
CA ARG A 158 -19.75 -10.34 6.91
C ARG A 158 -18.76 -10.20 8.06
N GLU A 159 -19.28 -10.27 9.28
CA GLU A 159 -18.47 -10.33 10.50
C GLU A 159 -17.56 -11.56 10.50
N ARG A 160 -16.27 -11.33 10.76
CA ARG A 160 -15.28 -12.41 10.87
C ARG A 160 -15.35 -13.02 12.25
N ALA A 161 -15.33 -14.35 12.33
CA ALA A 161 -15.43 -15.10 13.58
C ALA A 161 -14.28 -14.83 14.59
N LYS A 162 -13.17 -14.21 14.15
CA LYS A 162 -12.00 -13.91 14.99
C LYS A 162 -12.17 -12.67 15.85
N ASP A 163 -12.77 -11.61 15.30
CA ASP A 163 -12.81 -10.26 15.88
C ASP A 163 -14.22 -9.64 15.92
N GLY A 164 -15.21 -10.30 15.32
CA GLY A 164 -16.60 -9.83 15.29
C GLY A 164 -16.83 -8.61 14.41
N LYS A 165 -15.89 -8.30 13.50
CA LYS A 165 -15.96 -7.12 12.62
C LYS A 165 -16.10 -7.52 11.15
N ALA A 166 -16.85 -6.73 10.40
CA ALA A 166 -16.94 -6.83 8.95
C ALA A 166 -15.82 -5.99 8.28
N PRO A 167 -15.30 -6.41 7.10
CA PRO A 167 -14.28 -5.66 6.37
C PRO A 167 -14.61 -4.17 6.13
N ILE A 168 -15.87 -3.83 5.87
CA ILE A 168 -16.35 -2.45 5.67
C ILE A 168 -16.07 -1.53 6.87
N GLU A 169 -16.03 -2.08 8.10
CA GLU A 169 -15.79 -1.31 9.33
C GLU A 169 -14.32 -0.88 9.50
N ALA A 170 -13.39 -1.53 8.79
CA ALA A 170 -11.95 -1.24 8.87
C ALA A 170 -11.50 -0.08 7.96
N ILE A 171 -12.35 0.35 7.03
CA ILE A 171 -12.10 1.47 6.12
C ILE A 171 -12.21 2.80 6.89
N VAL A 172 -11.36 3.80 6.61
CA VAL A 172 -11.42 5.14 7.22
C VAL A 172 -12.06 6.16 6.27
N VAL A 173 -11.74 6.11 4.97
CA VAL A 173 -12.31 6.96 3.91
C VAL A 173 -12.83 6.11 2.74
N PHE A 174 -13.87 6.57 2.03
CA PHE A 174 -14.63 5.75 1.06
C PHE A 174 -13.73 5.10 -0.01
N GLU A 175 -12.77 5.86 -0.50
CA GLU A 175 -11.80 5.54 -1.55
C GLU A 175 -11.05 4.21 -1.31
N GLU A 176 -10.92 3.78 -0.04
CA GLU A 176 -10.24 2.53 0.32
C GLU A 176 -11.08 1.26 0.05
N VAL A 177 -12.38 1.42 -0.27
CA VAL A 177 -13.26 0.29 -0.56
C VAL A 177 -12.84 -0.47 -1.83
N ILE A 178 -12.37 0.24 -2.86
CA ILE A 178 -11.91 -0.35 -4.13
C ILE A 178 -10.65 -1.22 -3.92
N PRO A 179 -9.54 -0.73 -3.30
CA PRO A 179 -8.37 -1.56 -3.06
C PRO A 179 -8.64 -2.69 -2.05
N LEU A 180 -9.48 -2.48 -1.02
CA LEU A 180 -9.88 -3.56 -0.11
C LEU A 180 -10.63 -4.67 -0.85
N PHE A 181 -11.66 -4.30 -1.61
CA PHE A 181 -12.47 -5.26 -2.37
C PHE A 181 -11.65 -5.98 -3.43
N SER A 182 -10.81 -5.26 -4.17
CA SER A 182 -9.90 -5.84 -5.19
C SER A 182 -9.01 -6.94 -4.59
N LYS A 183 -8.43 -6.68 -3.41
CA LYS A 183 -7.62 -7.66 -2.67
C LYS A 183 -8.45 -8.88 -2.22
N MET A 184 -9.68 -8.67 -1.74
CA MET A 184 -10.58 -9.77 -1.36
C MET A 184 -10.97 -10.65 -2.57
N VAL A 185 -11.33 -10.03 -3.70
CA VAL A 185 -11.70 -10.71 -4.95
C VAL A 185 -10.55 -11.57 -5.48
N GLN A 186 -9.31 -11.06 -5.42
CA GLN A 186 -8.13 -11.80 -5.87
C GLN A 186 -7.88 -13.08 -5.05
N PHE A 187 -7.96 -13.01 -3.71
CA PHE A 187 -7.83 -14.20 -2.87
C PHE A 187 -8.96 -15.21 -3.12
N ARG A 188 -10.19 -14.72 -3.28
CA ARG A 188 -11.35 -15.56 -3.62
C ARG A 188 -11.19 -16.27 -4.97
N ALA A 189 -10.63 -15.60 -5.97
CA ALA A 189 -10.29 -16.21 -7.27
C ALA A 189 -9.23 -17.32 -7.16
N ILE A 190 -8.21 -17.11 -6.32
CA ILE A 190 -7.14 -18.11 -6.06
C ILE A 190 -7.74 -19.34 -5.38
N ASP A 191 -8.56 -19.16 -4.34
CA ASP A 191 -9.19 -20.28 -3.63
C ASP A 191 -10.22 -21.02 -4.49
N TRP A 192 -10.97 -20.32 -5.36
CA TRP A 192 -11.82 -20.96 -6.37
C TRP A 192 -11.00 -21.84 -7.33
N ARG A 193 -9.88 -21.32 -7.89
CA ARG A 193 -8.95 -22.10 -8.73
C ARG A 193 -8.42 -23.34 -8.00
N ARG A 194 -8.02 -23.21 -6.73
CA ARG A 194 -7.54 -24.33 -5.89
C ARG A 194 -8.60 -25.40 -5.70
N ARG A 195 -9.86 -25.02 -5.41
CA ARG A 195 -10.99 -25.96 -5.28
C ARG A 195 -11.27 -26.71 -6.58
N GLN A 196 -11.25 -26.02 -7.72
CA GLN A 196 -11.44 -26.66 -9.04
C GLN A 196 -10.30 -27.64 -9.37
N GLY A 197 -9.05 -27.31 -9.04
CA GLY A 197 -7.93 -28.24 -9.15
C GLY A 197 -8.10 -29.49 -8.28
N ALA A 198 -8.54 -29.32 -7.02
CA ALA A 198 -8.81 -30.43 -6.11
C ALA A 198 -9.98 -31.32 -6.57
N LEU A 199 -11.03 -30.74 -7.17
CA LEU A 199 -12.17 -31.48 -7.74
C LEU A 199 -11.77 -32.33 -8.95
N LYS A 200 -10.89 -31.81 -9.83
CA LYS A 200 -10.33 -32.57 -10.97
C LYS A 200 -9.43 -33.72 -10.55
N ASN A 201 -8.84 -33.65 -9.36
CA ASN A 201 -7.98 -34.69 -8.81
C ASN A 201 -8.73 -35.74 -7.96
N GLN A 202 -10.07 -35.73 -7.95
CA GLN A 202 -10.84 -36.79 -7.28
C GLN A 202 -10.90 -38.07 -8.14
N PRO A 203 -10.67 -39.27 -7.58
CA PRO A 203 -10.61 -40.52 -8.34
C PRO A 203 -11.97 -41.02 -8.87
N ASN A 204 -13.08 -40.30 -8.63
CA ASN A 204 -14.44 -40.69 -9.02
C ASN A 204 -15.05 -39.82 -10.13
N THR A 205 -14.39 -38.74 -10.54
CA THR A 205 -14.81 -37.95 -11.71
C THR A 205 -14.35 -38.68 -12.97
N GLN A 206 -15.22 -39.56 -13.50
CA GLN A 206 -15.05 -40.12 -14.84
C GLN A 206 -15.15 -38.99 -15.88
N SER A 207 -14.00 -38.41 -16.22
CA SER A 207 -13.89 -37.48 -17.34
C SER A 207 -14.31 -38.18 -18.63
N SER A 208 -15.32 -37.63 -19.31
CA SER A 208 -15.65 -38.05 -20.68
C SER A 208 -14.39 -37.85 -21.53
N PHE A 209 -14.14 -38.80 -22.43
CA PHE A 209 -12.99 -38.78 -23.33
C PHE A 209 -12.99 -37.55 -24.27
N GLU A 210 -14.14 -36.87 -24.41
CA GLU A 210 -14.32 -35.66 -25.21
C GLU A 210 -13.64 -34.40 -24.60
N ASP A 211 -13.55 -34.30 -23.26
CA ASP A 211 -12.91 -33.15 -22.57
C ASP A 211 -11.39 -33.06 -22.81
N LEU A 212 -10.78 -34.12 -23.33
CA LEU A 212 -9.34 -34.21 -23.61
C LEU A 212 -8.97 -33.82 -25.05
N THR A 213 -9.94 -33.69 -25.96
CA THR A 213 -9.69 -33.50 -27.40
C THR A 213 -9.92 -32.10 -27.94
N GLU A 214 -10.55 -31.19 -27.19
CA GLU A 214 -10.80 -29.79 -27.64
C GLU A 214 -9.75 -28.76 -27.16
N ARG A 215 -8.64 -29.21 -26.56
CA ARG A 215 -7.53 -28.33 -26.14
C ARG A 215 -6.30 -28.46 -27.04
N GLU A 216 -6.44 -28.04 -28.30
CA GLU A 216 -5.30 -27.56 -29.06
C GLU A 216 -5.05 -26.07 -28.75
N GLU A 217 -3.78 -25.68 -28.70
CA GLU A 217 -3.27 -24.34 -28.35
C GLU A 217 -3.56 -23.83 -26.93
N GLY A 218 -2.79 -24.36 -25.97
CA GLY A 218 -2.79 -23.86 -24.59
C GLY A 218 -1.82 -24.63 -23.70
N ALA A 219 -0.56 -24.78 -24.11
CA ALA A 219 0.47 -25.39 -23.29
C ALA A 219 0.68 -24.53 -22.03
N MET A 220 0.07 -24.95 -20.91
CA MET A 220 0.26 -24.32 -19.61
C MET A 220 1.72 -24.46 -19.21
N GLN A 221 2.50 -23.40 -19.45
CA GLN A 221 3.65 -23.13 -18.59
C GLN A 221 3.09 -22.98 -17.18
N PHE A 222 3.52 -23.86 -16.29
CA PHE A 222 3.35 -23.65 -14.86
C PHE A 222 4.17 -22.40 -14.52
N GLU A 223 3.50 -21.27 -14.33
CA GLU A 223 4.13 -20.12 -13.73
C GLU A 223 4.56 -20.47 -12.31
N ASP A 224 5.78 -20.05 -11.99
CA ASP A 224 6.51 -20.32 -10.76
C ASP A 224 5.71 -19.95 -9.49
N GLU A 225 5.94 -20.67 -8.39
CA GLU A 225 5.22 -20.47 -7.11
C GLU A 225 5.61 -19.15 -6.39
N SER A 226 6.35 -18.26 -7.06
CA SER A 226 6.74 -16.93 -6.59
C SER A 226 5.73 -15.82 -6.90
N ALA A 227 4.61 -16.12 -7.57
CA ALA A 227 3.61 -15.15 -7.97
C ALA A 227 2.40 -15.07 -7.03
N ASP A 228 2.45 -14.19 -6.01
CA ASP A 228 1.26 -13.62 -5.34
C ASP A 228 0.88 -12.30 -6.03
N PRO A 229 -0.03 -12.29 -7.03
CA PRO A 229 -0.23 -11.15 -7.90
C PRO A 229 -1.47 -10.40 -7.38
N GLY A 230 -1.27 -9.63 -6.29
CA GLY A 230 -2.33 -8.89 -5.60
C GLY A 230 -1.88 -7.79 -4.63
N ARG A 231 -0.74 -7.94 -3.95
CA ARG A 231 0.04 -6.80 -3.42
C ARG A 231 1.36 -6.76 -4.17
N ASP A 232 1.48 -5.85 -5.12
CA ASP A 232 2.76 -5.56 -5.75
C ASP A 232 3.75 -5.10 -4.66
N LEU A 233 5.03 -5.44 -4.76
CA LEU A 233 6.05 -4.91 -3.83
C LEU A 233 6.09 -3.38 -3.90
N GLY A 234 5.74 -2.80 -5.06
CA GLY A 234 5.53 -1.36 -5.24
C GLY A 234 4.28 -0.76 -4.58
N SER A 235 3.45 -1.56 -3.89
CA SER A 235 2.26 -1.10 -3.16
C SER A 235 2.44 -1.00 -1.65
N LEU A 236 3.56 -1.51 -1.10
CA LEU A 236 3.91 -1.34 0.31
C LEU A 236 4.49 0.06 0.53
N SER A 237 3.98 0.79 1.52
CA SER A 237 4.53 2.08 1.90
C SER A 237 5.85 1.92 2.67
N PHE A 238 6.67 2.97 2.68
CA PHE A 238 7.96 2.94 3.39
C PHE A 238 7.81 2.62 4.88
N ASP A 239 6.78 3.14 5.54
CA ASP A 239 6.47 2.80 6.94
C ASP A 239 6.11 1.32 7.11
N GLU A 240 5.34 0.71 6.18
CA GLU A 240 4.98 -0.70 6.25
C GLU A 240 6.20 -1.60 6.04
N ILE A 241 7.11 -1.22 5.15
CA ILE A 241 8.40 -1.90 4.92
C ILE A 241 9.33 -1.73 6.14
N TYR A 242 9.44 -0.53 6.72
CA TYR A 242 10.26 -0.27 7.90
C TYR A 242 9.75 -1.03 9.13
N ARG A 243 8.42 -1.04 9.36
CA ARG A 243 7.79 -1.76 10.49
C ARG A 243 8.01 -3.27 10.41
N GLN A 244 8.07 -3.85 9.20
CA GLN A 244 8.29 -5.28 8.98
C GLN A 244 9.77 -5.68 8.98
N CYS A 245 10.66 -4.81 8.49
CA CYS A 245 12.06 -5.16 8.22
C CYS A 245 13.09 -4.34 9.03
N GLY A 246 12.65 -3.52 10.00
CA GLY A 246 13.46 -2.49 10.66
C GLY A 246 14.85 -2.93 11.13
N GLU A 247 14.94 -4.11 11.76
CA GLU A 247 16.17 -4.68 12.31
C GLU A 247 17.13 -5.28 11.26
N ILE A 248 16.71 -5.42 10.00
CA ILE A 248 17.43 -6.17 8.96
C ILE A 248 18.44 -5.29 8.22
N LEU A 249 18.18 -3.98 8.15
CA LEU A 249 19.07 -3.00 7.53
C LEU A 249 19.78 -2.16 8.58
N THR A 250 20.98 -1.69 8.24
CA THR A 250 21.67 -0.67 9.04
C THR A 250 21.01 0.71 8.84
N GLU A 251 21.19 1.62 9.80
CA GLU A 251 20.72 3.02 9.69
C GLU A 251 21.18 3.69 8.38
N CYS A 252 22.43 3.45 7.95
CA CYS A 252 22.93 3.96 6.68
C CYS A 252 22.21 3.35 5.47
N GLN A 253 21.86 2.07 5.50
CA GLN A 253 21.10 1.41 4.43
C GLN A 253 19.66 1.95 4.36
N TRP A 254 19.00 2.17 5.49
CA TRP A 254 17.68 2.81 5.54
C TRP A 254 17.71 4.25 5.01
N HIS A 255 18.69 5.05 5.44
CA HIS A 255 18.84 6.44 4.98
C HIS A 255 19.06 6.53 3.46
N LEU A 256 19.83 5.60 2.87
CA LEU A 256 20.02 5.51 1.41
C LEU A 256 18.71 5.18 0.69
N ILE A 257 17.95 4.18 1.16
CA ILE A 257 16.65 3.82 0.58
C ILE A 257 15.68 4.99 0.64
N PHE A 258 15.57 5.64 1.80
CA PHE A 258 14.71 6.80 1.99
C PHE A 258 15.08 7.93 1.01
N THR A 259 16.36 8.29 0.94
CA THR A 259 16.85 9.39 0.10
C THR A 259 16.60 9.16 -1.38
N VAL A 260 16.90 7.95 -1.87
CA VAL A 260 16.84 7.60 -3.30
C VAL A 260 15.42 7.27 -3.78
N TYR A 261 14.65 6.50 -3.02
CA TYR A 261 13.37 5.95 -3.49
C TYR A 261 12.13 6.65 -2.91
N VAL A 262 12.19 7.15 -1.67
CA VAL A 262 11.02 7.69 -0.96
C VAL A 262 10.93 9.21 -1.10
N ALA A 263 11.96 9.92 -0.64
CA ALA A 263 12.07 11.37 -0.80
C ALA A 263 12.47 11.76 -2.23
N GLN A 264 13.14 10.86 -2.97
CA GLN A 264 13.68 11.08 -4.33
C GLN A 264 14.47 12.39 -4.42
N SER A 265 15.33 12.59 -3.42
CA SER A 265 15.89 13.90 -3.07
C SER A 265 17.35 14.09 -3.47
N ALA A 266 18.07 12.97 -3.65
CA ALA A 266 19.39 12.96 -4.23
C ALA A 266 19.53 11.70 -5.10
N THR A 267 20.18 11.86 -6.24
CA THR A 267 20.61 10.75 -7.09
C THR A 267 21.86 10.09 -6.52
N LEU A 268 22.13 8.85 -6.96
CA LEU A 268 23.40 8.17 -6.72
C LEU A 268 24.64 8.95 -7.24
N GLY A 269 24.44 9.97 -8.08
CA GLY A 269 25.51 10.88 -8.49
C GLY A 269 25.86 11.89 -7.38
N GLU A 270 24.86 12.58 -6.84
CA GLU A 270 25.04 13.57 -5.76
C GLU A 270 25.53 12.90 -4.46
N LEU A 271 25.06 11.69 -4.15
CA LEU A 271 25.57 10.89 -3.03
C LEU A 271 27.05 10.49 -3.15
N CYS A 272 27.67 10.59 -4.34
CA CYS A 272 29.12 10.40 -4.51
C CYS A 272 29.95 11.65 -4.08
N GLU A 273 29.30 12.76 -3.76
CA GLU A 273 29.95 14.00 -3.32
C GLU A 273 29.69 14.29 -1.83
N ASP A 274 28.65 13.69 -1.26
CA ASP A 274 28.28 13.75 0.16
C ASP A 274 29.36 13.17 1.11
N PRO A 275 30.06 14.00 1.91
CA PRO A 275 31.12 13.53 2.79
C PRO A 275 30.63 12.72 3.99
N GLU A 276 29.37 12.86 4.41
CA GLU A 276 28.81 12.16 5.57
C GLU A 276 28.40 10.73 5.18
N ILE A 277 27.68 10.58 4.07
CA ILE A 277 27.30 9.26 3.53
C ILE A 277 28.54 8.47 3.12
N LEU A 278 29.52 9.13 2.49
CA LEU A 278 30.82 8.50 2.23
C LEU A 278 31.49 8.07 3.54
N GLY A 279 31.47 8.90 4.58
CA GLY A 279 32.00 8.56 5.90
C GLY A 279 31.34 7.32 6.52
N LYS A 280 30.00 7.24 6.49
CA LYS A 280 29.22 6.09 6.97
C LYS A 280 29.54 4.79 6.21
N LEU A 281 29.96 4.89 4.94
CA LEU A 281 30.40 3.78 4.08
C LEU A 281 31.92 3.53 4.09
N GLY A 282 32.70 4.19 4.96
CA GLY A 282 34.16 4.02 5.03
C GLY A 282 34.92 4.61 3.82
N LEU A 283 34.31 5.54 3.10
CA LEU A 283 34.85 6.20 1.92
C LEU A 283 35.35 7.61 2.22
N GLN A 284 36.40 8.03 1.51
CA GLN A 284 36.88 9.41 1.50
C GLN A 284 36.39 10.15 0.26
N THR A 285 36.22 11.47 0.37
CA THR A 285 35.90 12.36 -0.76
C THR A 285 36.95 12.32 -1.87
N SER A 286 38.20 11.99 -1.54
CA SER A 286 39.35 11.79 -2.43
C SER A 286 39.29 10.50 -3.29
N HIS A 287 38.40 9.55 -2.99
CA HIS A 287 38.23 8.36 -3.82
C HIS A 287 37.64 8.71 -5.20
N SER A 288 37.97 7.90 -6.23
CA SER A 288 37.39 8.09 -7.56
C SER A 288 35.87 7.90 -7.56
N VAL A 289 35.17 8.69 -8.37
CA VAL A 289 33.70 8.64 -8.50
C VAL A 289 33.23 7.22 -8.82
N SER A 290 33.92 6.51 -9.71
CA SER A 290 33.62 5.10 -10.03
C SER A 290 33.69 4.17 -8.82
N LYS A 291 34.67 4.35 -7.91
CA LYS A 291 34.79 3.57 -6.67
C LYS A 291 33.64 3.87 -5.71
N LYS A 292 33.32 5.16 -5.53
CA LYS A 292 32.23 5.61 -4.66
C LYS A 292 30.88 5.09 -5.14
N ARG A 293 30.57 5.29 -6.43
CA ARG A 293 29.32 4.84 -7.05
C ARG A 293 29.15 3.32 -6.98
N ARG A 294 30.24 2.56 -7.18
CA ARG A 294 30.18 1.09 -7.05
C ARG A 294 29.80 0.66 -5.63
N ILE A 295 30.43 1.25 -4.61
CA ILE A 295 30.17 0.89 -3.20
C ILE A 295 28.80 1.39 -2.72
N LEU A 296 28.34 2.54 -3.21
CA LEU A 296 26.96 3.02 -2.99
C LEU A 296 25.93 2.07 -3.62
N ASN A 297 26.14 1.64 -4.86
CA ASN A 297 25.28 0.64 -5.51
C ASN A 297 25.34 -0.71 -4.78
N GLU A 298 26.52 -1.21 -4.42
CA GLU A 298 26.70 -2.46 -3.66
C GLU A 298 25.90 -2.40 -2.34
N ALA A 299 25.98 -1.29 -1.59
CA ALA A 299 25.23 -1.11 -0.34
C ALA A 299 23.71 -1.00 -0.54
N LEU A 300 23.26 -0.37 -1.64
CA LEU A 300 21.85 -0.23 -2.01
C LEU A 300 21.25 -1.56 -2.49
N GLU A 301 21.97 -2.29 -3.35
CA GLU A 301 21.60 -3.62 -3.85
C GLU A 301 21.56 -4.64 -2.70
N GLU A 302 22.53 -4.62 -1.78
CA GLU A 302 22.50 -5.45 -0.57
C GLU A 302 21.28 -5.14 0.29
N ALA A 303 20.93 -3.86 0.47
CA ALA A 303 19.77 -3.45 1.24
C ALA A 303 18.45 -3.88 0.58
N LEU A 304 18.31 -3.66 -0.73
CA LEU A 304 17.14 -4.10 -1.50
C LEU A 304 17.00 -5.63 -1.51
N ALA A 305 18.10 -6.37 -1.65
CA ALA A 305 18.08 -7.84 -1.60
C ALA A 305 17.69 -8.37 -0.22
N LYS A 306 18.11 -7.72 0.87
CA LYS A 306 17.68 -8.04 2.23
C LYS A 306 16.18 -7.79 2.43
N LEU A 307 15.66 -6.65 1.98
CA LEU A 307 14.23 -6.35 2.03
C LEU A 307 13.42 -7.32 1.18
N GLN A 308 13.82 -7.55 -0.07
CA GLN A 308 13.18 -8.52 -0.96
C GLN A 308 13.14 -9.91 -0.31
N LYS A 309 14.24 -10.35 0.29
CA LYS A 309 14.27 -11.65 0.98
C LYS A 309 13.33 -11.71 2.18
N CYS A 310 13.20 -10.64 2.96
CA CYS A 310 12.29 -10.61 4.12
C CYS A 310 10.81 -10.46 3.73
N LEU A 311 10.51 -9.73 2.65
CA LEU A 311 9.15 -9.49 2.19
C LEU A 311 8.58 -10.65 1.35
N LEU A 312 9.44 -11.59 0.91
CA LEU A 312 9.08 -12.80 0.17
C LEU A 312 9.26 -14.11 0.98
N SER A 313 9.60 -14.03 2.28
CA SER A 313 9.81 -15.18 3.17
C SER A 313 8.68 -15.38 4.17
#